data_AF-A0A2D9C5W8-F1
#
_entry.id   AF-A0A2D9C5W8-F1
#
_cell.length_a   1.000
_cell.length_b   1.000
_cell.length_c   1.000
_cell.angle_alpha   90.00
_cell.angle_beta   90.00
_cell.angle_gamma   90.00
#
_symmetry.space_group_name_H-M   'P 1'
#
loop_
_entity.id
_entity.type
_entity.pdbx_description
1 polymer ?
#
loop_
_entity_poly.entity_id
_entity_poly.type
_entity_poly.pdbx_seq_one_letter_code
_entity_poly.pdbx_strand_id
1 'polypeptide(L)' 'MTKVTIDEQEFDTDDMTEEQIGILNLLQQNSVIQGQLNHQLGCLQAIGQMKTAELKASLGVEDTDAPAEEA' A
#
# COMPACT_ATOMS: atom_id res chain seq x y z
N MET A 1 -5.72 -17.73 24.30
CA MET A 1 -4.38 -17.77 23.69
C MET A 1 -4.46 -17.28 22.26
N THR A 2 -4.63 -15.98 22.11
CA THR A 2 -4.33 -15.27 20.86
C THR A 2 -2.87 -14.85 21.00
N LYS A 3 -2.04 -15.13 19.99
CA LYS A 3 -0.63 -14.74 20.02
C LYS A 3 -0.37 -13.67 18.98
N VAL A 4 0.54 -12.75 19.30
CA VAL A 4 0.97 -11.68 18.39
C VAL A 4 2.48 -11.68 18.28
N THR A 5 2.98 -11.50 17.06
CA THR A 5 4.42 -11.39 16.80
C THR A 5 4.80 -9.94 16.66
N ILE A 6 5.77 -9.47 17.45
CA ILE A 6 6.35 -8.13 17.39
C ILE A 6 7.87 -8.30 17.31
N ASP A 7 8.51 -7.73 16.28
CA ASP A 7 9.96 -7.81 16.05
C ASP A 7 10.52 -9.23 16.26
N GLU A 8 9.90 -10.20 15.59
CA GLU A 8 10.29 -11.62 15.57
C GLU A 8 10.08 -12.37 16.92
N GLN A 9 9.51 -11.71 17.93
CA GLN A 9 9.15 -12.32 19.21
C GLN A 9 7.64 -12.54 19.31
N GLU A 10 7.26 -13.70 19.84
CA GLU A 10 5.86 -14.09 20.04
C GLU A 10 5.41 -13.76 21.47
N PHE A 11 4.29 -13.05 21.58
CA PHE A 11 3.68 -12.66 22.85
C PHE A 11 2.28 -13.26 22.95
N ASP A 12 1.93 -13.82 24.10
CA ASP A 12 0.55 -14.19 24.39
C ASP A 12 -0.22 -12.93 24.79
N THR A 13 -1.34 -12.67 24.14
CA THR A 13 -2.18 -11.51 24.49
C THR A 13 -2.86 -11.69 25.85
N ASP A 14 -2.98 -12.93 26.32
CA ASP A 14 -3.59 -13.23 27.62
C ASP A 14 -2.71 -12.74 28.79
N ASP A 15 -1.40 -12.55 28.56
CA ASP A 15 -0.43 -12.03 29.53
C ASP A 15 -0.28 -10.50 29.50
N MET A 16 -1.00 -9.81 28.61
CA MET A 16 -0.89 -8.36 28.44
C MET A 16 -1.76 -7.60 29.45
N THR A 17 -1.27 -6.44 29.90
CA THR A 17 -2.09 -5.50 30.67
C THR A 17 -3.15 -4.83 29.78
N GLU A 18 -4.18 -4.24 30.39
CA GLU A 18 -5.21 -3.49 29.65
C GLU A 18 -4.61 -2.37 28.79
N GLU A 19 -3.59 -1.69 29.29
CA GLU A 19 -2.87 -0.64 28.55
C GLU A 19 -2.17 -1.21 27.31
N GLN A 20 -1.48 -2.35 27.46
CA GLN A 20 -0.80 -3.04 26.36
C GLN A 20 -1.78 -3.55 25.30
N ILE A 21 -2.93 -4.09 25.73
CA ILE A 21 -4.03 -4.48 24.83
C ILE A 21 -4.57 -3.25 24.09
N GLY A 22 -4.71 -2.11 24.77
CA GLY A 22 -5.09 -0.84 24.15
C GLY A 22 -4.14 -0.42 23.03
N ILE A 23 -2.82 -0.48 23.27
CA ILE A 23 -1.80 -0.19 22.27
C ILE A 23 -1.88 -1.18 21.11
N LEU A 24 -2.00 -2.48 21.37
CA LEU A 24 -2.12 -3.51 20.34
C LEU A 24 -3.32 -3.25 19.41
N ASN A 25 -4.48 -2.91 19.99
CA ASN A 25 -5.69 -2.59 19.22
C ASN A 25 -5.49 -1.35 18.34
N LEU A 26 -4.78 -0.32 18.81
CA LEU A 26 -4.45 0.85 18.00
C LEU A 26 -3.51 0.49 16.85
N LEU A 27 -2.50 -0.35 17.09
CA LEU A 27 -1.57 -0.83 16.05
C LEU A 27 -2.32 -1.63 14.96
N GLN A 28 -3.24 -2.51 15.36
CA GLN A 28 -4.07 -3.26 14.41
C GLN A 28 -4.95 -2.33 13.56
N GLN A 29 -5.62 -1.35 14.18
CA GLN A 29 -6.41 -0.35 13.47
C GLN A 29 -5.56 0.45 12.48
N ASN A 30 -4.36 0.88 12.90
CA ASN A 30 -3.43 1.60 12.03
C ASN A 30 -3.03 0.77 10.81
N SER A 31 -2.73 -0.51 10.99
CA SER A 31 -2.38 -1.41 9.89
C SER A 31 -3.51 -1.53 8.85
N VAL A 32 -4.75 -1.70 9.32
CA VAL A 32 -5.94 -1.75 8.45
C VAL A 32 -6.11 -0.44 7.67
N ILE A 33 -6.01 0.70 8.35
CA ILE A 33 -6.15 2.02 7.72
C ILE A 33 -5.04 2.24 6.67
N GLN A 34 -3.80 1.89 6.99
CA GLN A 34 -2.69 1.98 6.04
C GLN A 34 -2.94 1.14 4.78
N GLY A 35 -3.44 -0.09 4.94
CA GLY A 35 -3.82 -0.94 3.81
C GLY A 35 -4.88 -0.30 2.92
N GLN A 36 -5.91 0.30 3.52
CA GLN A 36 -6.96 1.01 2.78
C GLN A 36 -6.42 2.23 2.03
N LEU A 37 -5.56 3.03 2.68
CA LEU A 37 -4.94 4.22 2.07
C LEU A 37 -4.02 3.84 0.92
N ASN A 38 -3.21 2.78 1.07
CA ASN A 38 -2.34 2.29 0.01
C ASN A 38 -3.13 1.81 -1.21
N HIS A 39 -4.24 1.10 -0.99
CA HIS A 39 -5.14 0.71 -2.08
C HIS A 39 -5.73 1.93 -2.80
N GLN A 40 -6.23 2.92 -2.05
CA GLN A 40 -6.76 4.16 -2.63
C GLN A 40 -5.70 4.92 -3.43
N LEU A 41 -4.48 5.02 -2.90
CA LEU A 41 -3.36 5.65 -3.59
C LEU A 41 -3.03 4.91 -4.90
N GLY A 42 -3.00 3.58 -4.88
CA GLY A 42 -2.79 2.77 -6.08
C GLY A 42 -3.85 3.03 -7.16
N CYS A 43 -5.13 3.13 -6.78
CA CYS A 43 -6.20 3.51 -7.72
C CYS A 43 -5.97 4.90 -8.33
N LEU A 44 -5.61 5.90 -7.51
CA LEU A 44 -5.35 7.27 -7.99
C LEU A 44 -4.16 7.30 -8.96
N GLN A 45 -3.09 6.58 -8.66
CA GLN A 45 -1.92 6.47 -9.53
C GLN A 45 -2.27 5.83 -10.87
N ALA A 46 -3.04 4.72 -10.85
CA ALA A 46 -3.46 4.03 -12.08
C ALA A 46 -4.33 4.93 -12.97
N ILE A 47 -5.30 5.65 -12.37
CA ILE A 47 -6.14 6.61 -13.10
C ILE A 47 -5.27 7.75 -13.67
N GLY A 48 -4.34 8.28 -12.88
CA GLY A 48 -3.42 9.33 -13.31
C GLY A 48 -2.60 8.90 -14.53
N GLN A 49 -1.96 7.72 -14.45
CA GLN A 49 -1.18 7.14 -15.55
C GLN A 49 -2.05 6.95 -16.81
N MET A 50 -3.24 6.39 -16.67
CA MET A 50 -4.19 6.20 -17.77
C MET A 50 -4.57 7.53 -18.44
N LYS A 51 -4.91 8.55 -17.66
CA LYS A 51 -5.30 9.87 -18.19
C LYS A 51 -4.12 10.63 -18.79
N THR A 52 -2.91 10.48 -18.23
CA THR A 52 -1.71 11.01 -18.85
C THR A 52 -1.43 10.34 -20.20
N ALA A 53 -1.57 9.02 -20.29
CA ALA A 53 -1.40 8.28 -21.55
C ALA A 53 -2.45 8.71 -22.60
N GLU A 54 -3.73 8.78 -22.22
CA GLU A 54 -4.80 9.30 -23.08
C GLU A 54 -4.48 10.72 -23.58
N LEU A 55 -4.01 11.61 -22.69
CA LEU A 55 -3.67 12.98 -23.04
C LEU A 55 -2.47 13.04 -24.00
N LYS A 56 -1.38 12.31 -23.72
CA LYS A 56 -0.21 12.22 -24.61
C LYS A 56 -0.62 11.78 -26.01
N ALA A 57 -1.43 10.72 -26.10
CA ALA A 57 -1.95 10.21 -27.37
C ALA A 57 -2.80 11.27 -28.10
N SER A 58 -3.67 11.98 -27.37
CA SER A 58 -4.50 13.05 -27.96
C SER A 58 -3.70 14.24 -28.48
N LEU A 59 -2.53 14.51 -27.89
CA LEU A 59 -1.63 15.59 -28.27
C LEU A 59 -0.62 15.16 -29.36
N GLY A 60 -0.65 13.89 -29.80
CA GLY A 60 0.30 13.38 -30.78
C GLY A 60 1.74 13.28 -30.25
N VAL A 61 1.91 13.15 -28.93
CA VAL A 61 3.23 12.91 -28.33
C VAL A 61 3.54 11.42 -28.50
N GLU A 62 4.34 11.09 -29.51
CA GLU A 62 4.89 9.75 -29.69
C GLU A 62 5.89 9.46 -28.56
N ASP A 63 5.77 8.30 -27.90
CA ASP A 63 6.77 7.86 -26.92
C ASP A 63 8.07 7.55 -27.68
N THR A 64 9.00 8.51 -27.69
CA THR A 64 10.31 8.40 -28.36
C THR A 64 11.28 7.42 -27.66
N ASP A 65 10.81 6.65 -26.67
CA ASP A 65 11.59 5.67 -25.90
C ASP A 65 11.18 4.21 -26.19
N ALA A 66 10.62 3.93 -27.37
CA ALA A 66 10.62 2.55 -27.87
C ALA A 66 12.09 2.18 -28.17
N PRO A 67 12.67 1.14 -27.52
CA PRO A 67 13.99 0.69 -27.90
C PRO A 67 13.95 0.31 -29.38
N ALA A 68 14.84 0.90 -30.17
CA ALA A 68 15.02 0.54 -31.56
C ALA A 68 15.19 -0.98 -31.64
N GLU A 69 14.18 -1.66 -32.17
CA GLU A 69 14.27 -3.07 -32.52
C GLU A 69 15.24 -3.12 -33.71
N GLU A 70 16.52 -3.41 -33.42
CA GLU A 70 17.53 -3.68 -34.43
C GLU A 70 17.11 -4.91 -35.24
N ALA A 71 16.75 -4.68 -36.50
CA ALA A 71 16.57 -5.71 -37.53
C ALA A 71 17.18 -5.25 -38.85
#